data_AF-A0A835DCF7-F1
#
_entry.id   AF-A0A835DCF7-F1
#
_cell.length_a   1.000
_cell.length_b   1.000
_cell.length_c   1.000
_cell.angle_alpha   90.00
_cell.angle_beta   90.00
_cell.angle_gamma   90.00
#
_symmetry.space_group_name_H-M   'P 1'
#
loop_
_entity.id
_entity.type
_entity.pdbx_description
1 polymer ?
#
loop_
_entity_poly.entity_id
_entity_poly.type
_entity_poly.pdbx_seq_one_letter_code
_entity_poly.pdbx_strand_id
1 'polypeptide(L)'
;MLSILGDAKLSGYDADTINKATSMALIIGGADSTQVTLTWALSLLLNNRHVLRKAMDELDVHVGRKRHVDESDIKNLVYLQAVVKETLRLYPAAPLSGPRVAREDCTVEGYHVRKGTRVIVNTWKIQREPRVWSDPTEFRPDRFLTSHVEMDVRGQNFEFIPFGSGRRMCPGISLALQVVQLALASLLHGFDIETPLGAPVDMSESQGVTNLKATPLEVLLTPRLPPMDIKEELGS
;
A
#
# COMPACT_ATOMS: atom_id res chain seq x y z
N MET A 1 3.36 12.93 -26.14
CA MET A 1 4.47 13.08 -25.18
C MET A 1 5.83 12.61 -25.74
N LEU A 2 5.88 11.86 -26.85
CA LEU A 2 7.12 11.30 -27.42
C LEU A 2 7.97 12.26 -28.28
N SER A 3 7.51 13.46 -28.67
CA SER A 3 8.26 14.35 -29.58
C SER A 3 8.94 15.56 -28.92
N ILE A 4 8.90 15.69 -27.59
CA ILE A 4 9.43 16.88 -26.90
C ILE A 4 10.95 16.78 -26.64
N LEU A 5 11.54 15.58 -26.75
CA LEU A 5 12.94 15.34 -26.35
C LEU A 5 13.86 14.87 -27.50
N GLY A 6 13.42 14.97 -28.76
CA GLY A 6 14.10 14.35 -29.93
C GLY A 6 15.61 14.61 -30.01
N ASP A 7 16.06 15.80 -29.61
CA ASP A 7 17.48 16.18 -29.62
C ASP A 7 18.02 16.70 -28.27
N ALA A 8 17.21 16.63 -27.20
CA ALA A 8 17.61 17.16 -25.90
C ALA A 8 18.46 16.13 -25.14
N LYS A 9 19.79 16.28 -25.21
CA LYS A 9 20.74 15.58 -24.31
C LYS A 9 20.60 16.11 -22.88
N LEU A 10 19.62 15.61 -22.13
CA LEU A 10 19.46 15.92 -20.71
C LEU A 10 20.51 15.12 -19.92
N SER A 11 21.49 15.81 -19.34
CA SER A 11 22.54 15.21 -18.49
C SER A 11 23.42 14.15 -19.18
N GLY A 12 23.61 14.26 -20.50
CA GLY A 12 24.52 13.39 -21.26
C GLY A 12 23.92 12.06 -21.73
N TYR A 13 22.65 11.78 -21.44
CA TYR A 13 21.92 10.61 -21.95
C TYR A 13 20.95 11.02 -23.07
N ASP A 14 20.71 10.13 -24.02
CA ASP A 14 19.69 10.31 -25.05
C ASP A 14 18.28 10.08 -24.49
N ALA A 15 17.27 10.52 -25.23
CA ALA A 15 15.88 10.47 -24.80
C ALA A 15 15.35 9.04 -24.61
N ASP A 16 15.80 8.06 -25.41
CA ASP A 16 15.35 6.67 -25.29
C ASP A 16 15.85 6.07 -23.97
N THR A 17 17.12 6.29 -23.64
CA THR A 17 17.71 5.87 -22.37
C THR A 17 16.95 6.45 -21.17
N ILE A 18 16.61 7.75 -21.22
CA ILE A 18 15.86 8.42 -20.14
C ILE A 18 14.45 7.84 -20.01
N ASN A 19 13.75 7.67 -21.14
CA ASN A 19 12.39 7.12 -21.17
C ASN A 19 12.36 5.69 -20.63
N LYS A 20 13.30 4.85 -21.06
CA LYS A 20 13.44 3.47 -20.58
C LYS A 20 13.72 3.43 -19.08
N ALA A 21 14.70 4.18 -18.60
CA ALA A 21 15.07 4.19 -17.18
C ALA A 21 13.93 4.69 -16.30
N THR A 22 13.23 5.76 -16.73
CA THR A 22 12.09 6.32 -15.99
C THR A 22 10.92 5.34 -15.96
N SER A 23 10.57 4.73 -17.10
CA SER A 23 9.48 3.75 -17.18
C SER A 23 9.77 2.53 -16.31
N MET A 24 11.00 2.02 -16.36
CA MET A 24 11.42 0.88 -15.54
C MET A 24 11.35 1.22 -14.04
N ALA A 25 11.79 2.41 -13.63
CA ALA A 25 11.68 2.86 -12.24
C ALA A 25 10.22 2.96 -11.76
N LEU A 26 9.31 3.45 -12.61
CA LEU A 26 7.88 3.52 -12.31
C LEU A 26 7.26 2.12 -12.18
N ILE A 27 7.59 1.19 -13.09
CA ILE A 27 7.07 -0.18 -13.08
C ILE A 27 7.55 -0.92 -11.82
N ILE A 28 8.85 -0.92 -11.54
CA ILE A 28 9.42 -1.61 -10.37
C ILE A 28 8.87 -1.01 -9.08
N GLY A 29 8.89 0.32 -8.95
CA GLY A 29 8.39 0.99 -7.75
C GLY A 29 6.91 0.73 -7.49
N GLY A 30 6.09 0.71 -8.55
CA GLY A 30 4.66 0.42 -8.47
C GLY A 30 4.35 -1.05 -8.16
N ALA A 31 5.02 -1.98 -8.85
CA ALA A 31 4.76 -3.42 -8.73
C ALA A 31 5.18 -3.95 -7.34
N ASP A 32 6.43 -3.72 -6.94
CA ASP A 32 6.98 -4.30 -5.70
C ASP A 32 6.21 -3.79 -4.47
N SER A 33 5.93 -2.48 -4.40
CA SER A 33 5.22 -1.88 -3.27
C SER A 33 3.76 -2.31 -3.17
N THR A 34 3.08 -2.48 -4.31
CA THR A 34 1.70 -2.96 -4.38
C THR A 34 1.63 -4.42 -3.92
N GLN A 35 2.52 -5.27 -4.43
CA GLN A 35 2.59 -6.69 -4.02
C GLN A 35 2.81 -6.80 -2.51
N VAL A 36 3.77 -6.06 -1.95
CA VAL A 36 4.04 -6.04 -0.51
C VAL A 36 2.79 -5.65 0.28
N THR A 37 2.13 -4.57 -0.12
CA THR A 37 0.94 -4.06 0.57
C THR A 37 -0.21 -5.07 0.57
N LEU A 38 -0.51 -5.68 -0.60
CA LEU A 38 -1.55 -6.71 -0.72
C LEU A 38 -1.22 -7.95 0.13
N THR A 39 0.04 -8.38 0.12
CA THR A 39 0.50 -9.55 0.90
C THR A 39 0.32 -9.31 2.40
N TRP A 40 0.67 -8.13 2.90
CA TRP A 40 0.47 -7.77 4.30
C TRP A 40 -1.00 -7.58 4.64
N ALA A 41 -1.80 -6.96 3.76
CA ALA A 41 -3.24 -6.81 3.96
C ALA A 41 -3.90 -8.17 4.16
N LEU A 42 -3.64 -9.13 3.26
CA LEU A 42 -4.16 -10.50 3.39
C LEU A 42 -3.65 -11.16 4.68
N SER A 43 -2.35 -11.08 4.97
CA SER A 43 -1.78 -11.66 6.21
C SER A 43 -2.47 -11.14 7.47
N LEU A 44 -2.69 -9.82 7.55
CA LEU A 44 -3.36 -9.16 8.65
C LEU A 44 -4.81 -9.60 8.78
N LEU A 45 -5.55 -9.65 7.66
CA LEU A 45 -6.94 -10.09 7.63
C LEU A 45 -7.09 -11.57 8.05
N LEU A 46 -6.18 -12.43 7.61
CA LEU A 46 -6.19 -13.86 7.95
C LEU A 46 -5.87 -14.09 9.45
N ASN A 47 -5.03 -13.25 10.05
CA ASN A 47 -4.81 -13.26 11.50
C ASN A 47 -5.90 -12.52 12.29
N ASN A 48 -6.78 -11.76 11.63
CA ASN A 48 -7.86 -10.99 12.25
C ASN A 48 -9.19 -11.29 11.56
N ARG A 49 -9.68 -12.52 11.73
CA ARG A 49 -10.86 -13.05 11.03
C ARG A 49 -12.13 -12.21 11.19
N HIS A 50 -12.28 -11.52 12.31
CA HIS A 50 -13.39 -10.60 12.54
C HIS A 50 -13.32 -9.36 11.63
N VAL A 51 -12.11 -8.81 11.40
CA VAL A 51 -11.88 -7.71 10.45
C VAL A 51 -12.14 -8.19 9.02
N LEU A 52 -11.62 -9.37 8.67
CA LEU A 52 -11.87 -10.01 7.36
C LEU A 52 -13.37 -10.13 7.09
N ARG A 53 -14.13 -10.68 8.04
CA ARG A 53 -15.58 -10.83 7.91
C ARG A 53 -16.27 -9.48 7.68
N LYS A 54 -15.93 -8.47 8.48
CA LYS A 54 -16.51 -7.13 8.36
C LYS A 54 -16.23 -6.47 7.00
N ALA A 55 -15.04 -6.66 6.43
CA ALA A 55 -14.72 -6.18 5.08
C ALA A 55 -15.48 -6.94 3.98
N MET A 56 -15.66 -8.26 4.14
CA MET A 56 -16.47 -9.07 3.23
C MET A 56 -17.97 -8.73 3.31
N ASP A 57 -18.47 -8.43 4.50
CA ASP A 57 -19.86 -8.01 4.71
C ASP A 57 -20.12 -6.64 4.07
N GLU A 58 -19.16 -5.70 4.16
CA GLU A 58 -19.24 -4.41 3.45
C GLU A 58 -19.37 -4.60 1.93
N LEU A 59 -18.57 -5.51 1.35
CA LEU A 59 -18.65 -5.85 -0.07
C LEU A 59 -20.00 -6.46 -0.44
N ASP A 60 -20.52 -7.40 0.35
CA ASP A 60 -21.83 -8.01 0.13
C ASP A 60 -22.97 -6.96 0.20
N VAL A 61 -22.86 -5.96 1.07
CA VAL A 61 -23.86 -4.89 1.22
C VAL A 61 -23.83 -3.90 0.07
N HIS A 62 -22.64 -3.43 -0.32
CA HIS A 62 -22.51 -2.33 -1.30
C HIS A 62 -22.43 -2.81 -2.75
N VAL A 63 -21.88 -3.99 -3.01
CA VAL A 63 -21.69 -4.55 -4.35
C VAL A 63 -22.71 -5.67 -4.62
N GLY A 64 -22.90 -6.54 -3.63
CA GLY A 64 -23.72 -7.74 -3.75
C GLY A 64 -23.10 -8.80 -4.67
N ARG A 65 -23.68 -10.00 -4.69
CA ARG A 65 -23.06 -11.19 -5.30
C ARG A 65 -23.44 -11.47 -6.77
N LYS A 66 -24.11 -10.52 -7.43
CA LYS A 66 -24.61 -10.69 -8.81
C LYS A 66 -23.62 -10.24 -9.88
N ARG A 67 -22.57 -9.51 -9.49
CA ARG A 67 -21.55 -8.97 -10.37
C ARG A 67 -20.21 -8.91 -9.63
N HIS A 68 -19.14 -8.66 -10.36
CA HIS A 68 -17.85 -8.35 -9.75
C HIS A 68 -17.80 -6.91 -9.26
N VAL A 69 -16.89 -6.64 -8.32
CA VAL A 69 -16.60 -5.29 -7.85
C VAL A 69 -15.88 -4.52 -8.96
N ASP A 70 -16.22 -3.25 -9.10
CA ASP A 70 -15.64 -2.33 -10.07
C ASP A 70 -14.94 -1.17 -9.34
N GLU A 71 -14.07 -0.43 -10.04
CA GLU A 71 -13.40 0.76 -9.50
C GLU A 71 -14.40 1.78 -8.92
N SER A 72 -15.54 1.95 -9.57
CA SER A 72 -16.58 2.90 -9.17
C SER A 72 -17.22 2.58 -7.79
N ASP A 73 -17.12 1.33 -7.32
CA ASP A 73 -17.64 0.89 -6.02
C ASP A 73 -16.72 1.27 -4.86
N ILE A 74 -15.41 1.41 -5.11
CA ILE A 74 -14.38 1.57 -4.07
C ILE A 74 -14.69 2.74 -3.12
N LYS A 75 -15.26 3.82 -3.65
CA LYS A 75 -15.67 5.00 -2.87
C LYS A 75 -16.65 4.69 -1.73
N ASN A 76 -17.45 3.62 -1.87
CA ASN A 76 -18.43 3.19 -0.88
C ASN A 76 -17.86 2.17 0.12
N LEU A 77 -16.70 1.57 -0.17
CA LEU A 77 -16.05 0.55 0.66
C LEU A 77 -15.14 1.19 1.72
N VAL A 78 -15.74 1.98 2.61
CA VAL A 78 -15.01 2.81 3.58
C VAL A 78 -14.21 1.99 4.59
N TYR A 79 -14.71 0.83 5.00
CA TYR A 79 -14.02 -0.09 5.89
C TYR A 79 -12.86 -0.80 5.19
N LEU A 80 -13.03 -1.22 3.93
CA LEU A 80 -11.92 -1.72 3.11
C LEU A 80 -10.81 -0.67 2.95
N GLN A 81 -11.17 0.61 2.72
CA GLN A 81 -10.20 1.70 2.66
C GLN A 81 -9.47 1.86 4.01
N ALA A 82 -10.17 1.73 5.14
CA ALA A 82 -9.58 1.74 6.48
C ALA A 82 -8.63 0.55 6.72
N VAL A 83 -8.98 -0.65 6.21
CA VAL A 83 -8.11 -1.84 6.23
C VAL A 83 -6.80 -1.57 5.48
N VAL A 84 -6.87 -0.94 4.31
CA VAL A 84 -5.68 -0.57 3.53
C VAL A 84 -4.83 0.46 4.28
N LYS A 85 -5.46 1.49 4.88
CA LYS A 85 -4.73 2.49 5.70
C LYS A 85 -4.02 1.85 6.89
N GLU A 86 -4.70 0.97 7.63
CA GLU A 86 -4.09 0.30 8.79
C GLU A 86 -3.00 -0.70 8.39
N THR A 87 -3.15 -1.33 7.23
CA THR A 87 -2.07 -2.14 6.63
C THR A 87 -0.84 -1.29 6.35
N LEU A 88 -1.01 -0.14 5.69
CA LEU A 88 0.09 0.80 5.39
C LEU A 88 0.74 1.38 6.66
N ARG A 89 -0.02 1.49 7.75
CA ARG A 89 0.49 1.96 9.05
C ARG A 89 1.40 0.92 9.70
N LEU A 90 0.91 -0.32 9.82
CA LEU A 90 1.66 -1.40 10.45
C LEU A 90 2.78 -1.90 9.53
N TYR A 91 2.50 -2.19 8.27
CA TYR A 91 3.48 -2.77 7.37
C TYR A 91 3.68 -1.86 6.14
N PRO A 92 4.27 -0.67 6.33
CA PRO A 92 4.60 0.19 5.20
C PRO A 92 5.58 -0.52 4.27
N ALA A 93 5.34 -0.47 2.96
CA ALA A 93 6.21 -1.11 1.98
C ALA A 93 7.66 -0.62 2.06
N ALA A 94 7.86 0.65 2.44
CA ALA A 94 9.17 1.23 2.75
C ALA A 94 9.23 1.68 4.23
N PRO A 95 9.66 0.80 5.16
CA PRO A 95 9.70 1.10 6.59
C PRO A 95 10.76 2.14 6.94
N LEU A 96 11.81 2.24 6.12
CA LEU A 96 12.81 3.29 6.13
C LEU A 96 12.72 4.07 4.81
N SER A 97 12.73 5.40 4.88
CA SER A 97 12.73 6.23 3.67
C SER A 97 14.02 6.06 2.88
N GLY A 98 13.97 6.23 1.56
CA GLY A 98 15.21 6.29 0.76
C GLY A 98 16.18 7.37 1.27
N PRO A 99 17.50 7.08 1.33
CA PRO A 99 18.47 7.95 1.96
C PRO A 99 18.50 9.35 1.32
N ARG A 100 18.74 10.35 2.16
CA ARG A 100 18.98 11.75 1.78
C ARG A 100 20.37 12.16 2.23
N VAL A 101 20.93 13.20 1.62
CA VAL A 101 22.23 13.75 2.00
C VAL A 101 22.04 15.23 2.31
N ALA A 102 22.48 15.67 3.50
CA ALA A 102 22.46 17.07 3.88
C ALA A 102 23.32 17.88 2.90
N ARG A 103 22.73 18.89 2.24
CA ARG A 103 23.41 19.71 1.22
C ARG A 103 24.26 20.82 1.83
N GLU A 104 23.91 21.22 3.04
CA GLU A 104 24.54 22.22 3.86
C GLU A 104 24.43 21.80 5.33
N ASP A 105 25.19 22.45 6.20
CA ASP A 105 25.06 22.27 7.63
C ASP A 105 23.68 22.75 8.08
N CYS A 106 22.95 21.94 8.83
CA CYS A 106 21.63 22.28 9.33
C CYS A 106 21.43 21.81 10.77
N THR A 107 20.31 22.20 11.38
CA THR A 107 19.92 21.75 12.72
C THR A 107 18.55 21.09 12.66
N VAL A 108 18.41 19.91 13.26
CA VAL A 108 17.16 19.14 13.34
C VAL A 108 16.90 18.82 14.80
N GLU A 109 15.78 19.31 15.37
CA GLU A 109 15.45 19.12 16.80
C GLU A 109 16.61 19.47 17.75
N GLY A 110 17.35 20.55 17.45
CA GLY A 110 18.53 20.98 18.21
C GLY A 110 19.82 20.23 17.92
N TYR A 111 19.79 19.15 17.11
CA TYR A 111 20.98 18.41 16.71
C TYR A 111 21.60 19.00 15.45
N HIS A 112 22.90 19.30 15.51
CA HIS A 112 23.66 19.77 14.36
C HIS A 112 23.98 18.63 13.38
N VAL A 113 23.54 18.77 12.14
CA VAL A 113 23.74 17.84 11.04
C VAL A 113 24.67 18.47 10.01
N ARG A 114 25.90 17.97 9.93
CA ARG A 114 26.89 18.45 8.97
C ARG A 114 26.50 18.11 7.52
N LYS A 115 26.87 18.97 6.59
CA LYS A 115 26.86 18.73 5.15
C LYS A 115 27.50 17.39 4.82
N GLY A 116 26.87 16.64 3.91
CA GLY A 116 27.31 15.31 3.50
C GLY A 116 26.78 14.17 4.38
N THR A 117 26.18 14.46 5.54
CA THR A 117 25.56 13.44 6.38
C THR A 117 24.38 12.77 5.67
N ARG A 118 24.33 11.43 5.72
CA ARG A 118 23.18 10.65 5.26
C ARG A 118 22.05 10.68 6.29
N VAL A 119 20.84 10.95 5.84
CA VAL A 119 19.62 11.02 6.68
C VAL A 119 18.60 10.01 6.16
N ILE A 120 18.04 9.23 7.06
CA ILE A 120 17.00 8.22 6.80
C ILE A 120 15.87 8.47 7.80
N VAL A 121 14.65 8.63 7.30
CA VAL A 121 13.44 8.75 8.12
C VAL A 121 12.92 7.35 8.43
N ASN A 122 12.64 7.07 9.70
CA ASN A 122 12.10 5.79 10.15
C ASN A 122 10.58 5.85 10.21
N THR A 123 9.93 5.60 9.07
CA THR A 123 8.47 5.58 8.92
C THR A 123 7.83 4.54 9.84
N TRP A 124 8.43 3.34 9.96
CA TRP A 124 7.94 2.27 10.82
C TRP A 124 7.79 2.70 12.28
N LYS A 125 8.79 3.45 12.80
CA LYS A 125 8.79 3.95 14.18
C LYS A 125 7.74 5.05 14.37
N ILE A 126 7.65 6.00 13.44
CA ILE A 126 6.68 7.10 13.51
C ILE A 126 5.24 6.53 13.54
N GLN A 127 4.94 5.57 12.67
CA GLN A 127 3.62 4.96 12.55
C GLN A 127 3.26 3.99 13.70
N ARG A 128 4.15 3.85 14.69
CA ARG A 128 3.98 3.06 15.91
C ARG A 128 4.27 3.85 17.18
N GLU A 129 4.42 5.17 17.07
CA GLU A 129 4.67 6.04 18.22
C GLU A 129 3.47 5.96 19.20
N PRO A 130 3.64 5.43 20.43
CA PRO A 130 2.53 5.24 21.36
C PRO A 130 1.85 6.54 21.81
N ARG A 131 2.54 7.69 21.68
CA ARG A 131 1.96 9.01 21.96
C ARG A 131 0.90 9.43 20.94
N VAL A 132 0.92 8.84 19.74
CA VAL A 132 -0.07 9.09 18.68
C VAL A 132 -1.01 7.90 18.52
N TRP A 133 -0.44 6.70 18.52
CA TRP A 133 -1.17 5.47 18.20
C TRP A 133 -1.45 4.66 19.46
N SER A 134 -2.71 4.66 19.92
CA SER A 134 -3.16 3.71 20.93
C SER A 134 -3.13 2.28 20.40
N ASP A 135 -2.58 1.38 21.23
CA ASP A 135 -2.31 -0.02 20.88
C ASP A 135 -1.51 -0.10 19.57
N PRO A 136 -0.27 0.43 19.53
CA PRO A 136 0.42 0.77 18.28
C PRO A 136 0.76 -0.43 17.41
N THR A 137 0.78 -1.65 17.98
CA THR A 137 1.04 -2.90 17.26
C THR A 137 -0.24 -3.67 16.92
N GLU A 138 -1.40 -3.24 17.42
CA GLU A 138 -2.69 -3.87 17.13
C GLU A 138 -3.20 -3.47 15.75
N PHE A 139 -3.70 -4.44 14.98
CA PHE A 139 -4.37 -4.20 13.71
C PHE A 139 -5.83 -3.82 13.95
N ARG A 140 -6.12 -2.53 13.93
CA ARG A 140 -7.46 -2.00 14.24
C ARG A 140 -7.91 -0.96 13.22
N PRO A 141 -8.44 -1.37 12.06
CA PRO A 141 -8.90 -0.46 11.00
C PRO A 141 -9.91 0.60 11.45
N ASP A 142 -10.77 0.27 12.44
CA ASP A 142 -11.78 1.17 13.01
C ASP A 142 -11.20 2.50 13.52
N ARG A 143 -9.90 2.59 13.82
CA ARG A 143 -9.26 3.86 14.19
C ARG A 143 -9.37 4.91 13.09
N PHE A 144 -9.33 4.51 11.82
CA PHE A 144 -9.51 5.41 10.67
C PHE A 144 -10.98 5.76 10.37
N LEU A 145 -11.91 5.20 11.14
CA LEU A 145 -13.34 5.54 11.10
C LEU A 145 -13.81 6.32 12.34
N THR A 146 -12.93 6.49 13.32
CA THR A 146 -13.29 7.08 14.62
C THR A 146 -12.31 8.18 15.04
N SER A 147 -11.14 7.80 15.56
CA SER A 147 -10.15 8.73 16.13
C SER A 147 -9.24 9.40 15.11
N HIS A 148 -9.09 8.81 13.92
CA HIS A 148 -8.16 9.23 12.87
C HIS A 148 -8.85 9.38 11.51
N VAL A 149 -10.10 9.86 11.49
CA VAL A 149 -10.95 9.98 10.28
C VAL A 149 -10.31 10.89 9.23
N GLU A 150 -9.83 12.05 9.66
CA GLU A 150 -9.24 13.09 8.81
C GLU A 150 -7.81 12.76 8.35
N MET A 151 -7.27 11.62 8.77
CA MET A 151 -5.89 11.26 8.47
C MET A 151 -5.75 10.76 7.02
N ASP A 152 -4.91 11.46 6.27
CA ASP A 152 -4.60 11.15 4.88
C ASP A 152 -3.22 10.50 4.70
N VAL A 153 -2.99 9.93 3.53
CA VAL A 153 -1.71 9.33 3.14
C VAL A 153 -0.86 10.27 2.27
N ARG A 154 -1.32 11.52 2.06
CA ARG A 154 -0.74 12.51 1.15
C ARG A 154 0.25 13.45 1.84
N GLY A 155 0.85 12.97 2.93
CA GLY A 155 2.05 13.54 3.52
C GLY A 155 1.85 14.85 4.28
N GLN A 156 0.60 15.21 4.61
CA GLN A 156 0.29 16.33 5.51
C GLN A 156 0.18 15.87 6.98
N ASN A 157 -0.17 14.61 7.20
CA ASN A 157 -0.16 13.97 8.53
C ASN A 157 1.21 13.32 8.79
N PHE A 158 2.12 14.00 9.47
CA PHE A 158 3.50 13.52 9.67
C PHE A 158 3.61 12.24 10.50
N GLU A 159 2.60 11.97 11.33
CA GLU A 159 2.40 10.76 12.09
C GLU A 159 2.02 9.53 11.24
N PHE A 160 1.59 9.75 9.99
CA PHE A 160 1.19 8.72 9.04
C PHE A 160 1.66 9.05 7.61
N ILE A 161 2.87 8.60 7.29
CA ILE A 161 3.54 8.92 6.02
C ILE A 161 3.96 7.67 5.24
N PRO A 162 3.03 6.76 4.92
CA PRO A 162 3.38 5.51 4.22
C PRO A 162 3.93 5.74 2.80
N PHE A 163 3.67 6.92 2.22
CA PHE A 163 4.21 7.36 0.94
C PHE A 163 5.24 8.49 1.06
N GLY A 164 5.72 8.77 2.28
CA GLY A 164 6.60 9.89 2.60
C GLY A 164 5.90 11.26 2.53
N SER A 165 6.70 12.32 2.54
CA SER A 165 6.22 13.70 2.48
C SER A 165 7.21 14.61 1.71
N GLY A 166 6.75 15.80 1.35
CA GLY A 166 7.53 16.84 0.67
C GLY A 166 7.98 16.47 -0.75
N ARG A 167 9.07 17.09 -1.21
CA ARG A 167 9.57 17.01 -2.61
C ARG A 167 9.91 15.60 -3.11
N ARG A 168 10.01 14.62 -2.22
CA ARG A 168 10.36 13.23 -2.54
C ARG A 168 9.29 12.25 -2.09
N MET A 169 8.06 12.72 -1.85
CA MET A 169 6.93 11.83 -1.65
C MET A 169 6.69 10.97 -2.89
N CYS A 170 6.07 9.82 -2.70
CA CYS A 170 5.77 8.90 -3.78
C CYS A 170 4.88 9.61 -4.84
N PRO A 171 5.27 9.62 -6.13
CA PRO A 171 4.41 10.16 -7.18
C PRO A 171 3.24 9.21 -7.51
N GLY A 172 3.30 7.94 -7.10
CA GLY A 172 2.33 6.90 -7.42
C GLY A 172 1.17 6.74 -6.44
N ILE A 173 0.95 7.67 -5.49
CA ILE A 173 -0.03 7.51 -4.40
C ILE A 173 -1.43 7.18 -4.92
N SER A 174 -1.93 7.96 -5.88
CA SER A 174 -3.30 7.77 -6.40
C SER A 174 -3.46 6.40 -7.06
N LEU A 175 -2.50 6.01 -7.91
CA LEU A 175 -2.51 4.72 -8.58
C LEU A 175 -2.39 3.57 -7.58
N ALA A 176 -1.49 3.67 -6.60
CA ALA A 176 -1.30 2.65 -5.58
C ALA A 176 -2.58 2.43 -4.76
N LEU A 177 -3.26 3.50 -4.34
CA LEU A 177 -4.54 3.38 -3.62
C LEU A 177 -5.61 2.70 -4.48
N GLN A 178 -5.79 3.13 -5.73
CA GLN A 178 -6.76 2.52 -6.65
C GLN A 178 -6.48 1.03 -6.84
N VAL A 179 -5.24 0.67 -7.20
CA VAL A 179 -4.86 -0.72 -7.49
C VAL A 179 -4.95 -1.60 -6.25
N VAL A 180 -4.41 -1.17 -5.11
CA VAL A 180 -4.44 -1.97 -3.87
C VAL A 180 -5.88 -2.18 -3.40
N GLN A 181 -6.70 -1.12 -3.39
CA GLN A 181 -8.09 -1.22 -2.95
C GLN A 181 -8.91 -2.10 -3.89
N LEU A 182 -8.79 -1.92 -5.20
CA LEU A 182 -9.52 -2.73 -6.17
C LEU A 182 -9.07 -4.19 -6.17
N ALA A 183 -7.77 -4.47 -6.12
CA ALA A 183 -7.27 -5.84 -6.08
C ALA A 183 -7.69 -6.55 -4.79
N LEU A 184 -7.59 -5.87 -3.64
CA LEU A 184 -8.04 -6.45 -2.37
C LEU A 184 -9.55 -6.67 -2.37
N ALA A 185 -10.35 -5.69 -2.81
CA ALA A 185 -11.79 -5.82 -2.96
C ALA A 185 -12.16 -7.01 -3.85
N SER A 186 -11.48 -7.15 -4.99
CA SER A 186 -11.74 -8.22 -5.96
C SER A 186 -11.46 -9.60 -5.38
N LEU A 187 -10.36 -9.75 -4.65
CA LEU A 187 -10.01 -10.99 -3.96
C LEU A 187 -11.04 -11.35 -2.88
N LEU A 188 -11.36 -10.40 -1.99
CA LEU A 188 -12.29 -10.64 -0.88
C LEU A 188 -13.73 -10.84 -1.35
N HIS A 189 -14.13 -10.20 -2.45
CA HIS A 189 -15.45 -10.35 -3.02
C HIS A 189 -15.59 -11.67 -3.77
N GLY A 190 -14.57 -12.02 -4.56
CA GLY A 190 -14.57 -13.22 -5.40
C GLY A 190 -14.36 -14.53 -4.64
N PHE A 191 -13.68 -14.50 -3.49
CA PHE A 191 -13.22 -15.72 -2.82
C PHE A 191 -13.40 -15.69 -1.29
N ASP A 192 -13.72 -16.84 -0.71
CA ASP A 192 -13.50 -17.13 0.69
C ASP A 192 -12.03 -17.51 0.83
N ILE A 193 -11.32 -16.83 1.74
CA ILE A 193 -9.87 -16.94 1.90
C ILE A 193 -9.53 -17.49 3.28
N GLU A 194 -8.93 -18.67 3.29
CA GLU A 194 -8.56 -19.39 4.51
C GLU A 194 -7.06 -19.70 4.54
N THR A 195 -6.53 -19.95 5.73
CA THR A 195 -5.16 -20.47 5.87
C THR A 195 -5.18 -21.99 5.82
N PRO A 196 -4.15 -22.65 5.28
CA PRO A 196 -4.01 -24.09 5.37
C PRO A 196 -4.17 -24.56 6.82
N LEU A 197 -5.07 -25.51 7.05
CA LEU A 197 -5.37 -26.09 8.37
C LEU A 197 -5.83 -25.06 9.43
N GLY A 198 -6.25 -23.86 9.03
CA GLY A 198 -6.63 -22.79 9.97
C GLY A 198 -5.46 -22.23 10.78
N ALA A 199 -4.21 -22.49 10.37
CA ALA A 199 -3.02 -22.03 11.08
C ALA A 199 -2.90 -20.49 11.05
N PRO A 200 -2.31 -19.87 12.09
CA PRO A 200 -1.98 -18.45 12.05
C PRO A 200 -0.93 -18.17 10.97
N VAL A 201 -1.05 -17.01 10.32
CA VAL A 201 -0.04 -16.53 9.37
C VAL A 201 1.18 -16.04 10.13
N ASP A 202 2.37 -16.52 9.77
CA ASP A 202 3.63 -15.98 10.29
C ASP A 202 3.79 -14.51 9.87
N MET A 203 4.01 -13.62 10.83
CA MET A 203 4.10 -12.16 10.60
C MET A 203 5.54 -11.64 10.58
N SER A 204 6.53 -12.53 10.45
CA SER A 204 7.95 -12.15 10.39
C SER A 204 8.30 -11.35 9.13
N GLU A 205 9.09 -10.30 9.31
CA GLU A 205 9.59 -9.41 8.25
C GLU A 205 10.97 -9.90 7.75
N SER A 206 11.24 -9.76 6.46
CA SER A 206 12.55 -10.02 5.86
C SER A 206 13.39 -8.75 5.78
N GLN A 207 14.71 -8.91 5.63
CA GLN A 207 15.62 -7.78 5.45
C GLN A 207 15.61 -7.34 3.98
N GLY A 208 15.44 -6.05 3.72
CA GLY A 208 15.45 -5.52 2.36
C GLY A 208 15.12 -4.04 2.28
N VAL A 209 15.11 -3.52 1.04
CA VAL A 209 14.66 -2.14 0.74
C VAL A 209 13.14 -2.04 0.92
N THR A 210 12.42 -3.10 0.56
CA THR A 210 10.98 -3.25 0.77
C THR A 210 10.70 -4.20 1.94
N ASN A 211 9.62 -3.97 2.66
CA ASN A 211 9.18 -4.83 3.76
C ASN A 211 8.49 -6.09 3.23
N LEU A 212 9.26 -7.06 2.76
CA LEU A 212 8.72 -8.37 2.36
C LEU A 212 8.53 -9.26 3.58
N LYS A 213 7.56 -10.17 3.56
CA LYS A 213 7.46 -11.25 4.55
C LYS A 213 8.68 -12.17 4.48
N ALA A 214 9.10 -12.73 5.61
CA ALA A 214 10.20 -13.72 5.60
C ALA A 214 9.74 -15.09 5.05
N THR A 215 8.45 -15.40 5.17
CA THR A 215 7.84 -16.63 4.67
C THR A 215 6.75 -16.31 3.63
N PRO A 216 6.59 -17.14 2.57
CA PRO A 216 5.49 -17.00 1.62
C PRO A 216 4.13 -17.05 2.32
N LEU A 217 3.17 -16.28 1.82
CA LEU A 217 1.79 -16.38 2.28
C LEU A 217 1.07 -17.51 1.53
N GLU A 218 0.70 -18.57 2.23
CA GLU A 218 -0.10 -19.66 1.69
C GLU A 218 -1.57 -19.48 2.06
N VAL A 219 -2.46 -19.59 1.06
CA VAL A 219 -3.91 -19.42 1.23
C VAL A 219 -4.69 -20.44 0.42
N LEU A 220 -5.86 -20.82 0.94
CA LEU A 220 -6.87 -21.57 0.23
C LEU A 220 -7.94 -20.60 -0.26
N LEU A 221 -8.26 -20.66 -1.55
CA LEU A 221 -9.24 -19.80 -2.20
C LEU A 221 -10.44 -20.63 -2.66
N THR A 222 -11.63 -20.30 -2.17
CA THR A 222 -12.88 -20.92 -2.60
C THR A 222 -13.76 -19.86 -3.29
N PRO A 223 -14.18 -20.06 -4.56
CA PRO A 223 -15.03 -19.07 -5.24
C PRO A 223 -16.34 -18.81 -4.49
N ARG A 224 -16.69 -17.53 -4.30
CA ARG A 224 -17.95 -17.06 -3.68
C ARG A 224 -19.00 -16.63 -4.68
N LEU A 225 -18.55 -16.14 -5.83
CA LEU A 225 -19.42 -15.61 -6.88
C LEU A 225 -19.82 -16.75 -7.84
N PRO A 226 -21.03 -16.68 -8.42
CA PRO A 226 -21.43 -17.64 -9.44
C PRO A 226 -20.45 -17.60 -10.63
N PRO A 227 -20.29 -18.69 -11.38
CA PRO A 227 -19.48 -18.70 -12.59
C PRO A 227 -19.95 -17.59 -13.54
N MET A 228 -19.02 -16.77 -14.01
CA MET A 228 -19.32 -15.77 -15.02
C MET A 228 -19.65 -16.50 -16.33
N ASP A 229 -20.83 -16.27 -16.90
CA ASP A 229 -21.15 -16.77 -18.23
C ASP A 229 -20.35 -15.96 -19.27
N ILE A 230 -19.16 -16.45 -19.63
CA ILE A 230 -18.20 -15.83 -20.58
C ILE A 230 -18.79 -15.64 -22.00
N LYS A 231 -20.05 -16.03 -22.24
CA LYS A 231 -20.69 -16.01 -23.56
C LYS A 231 -21.31 -14.67 -23.96
N GLU A 232 -21.52 -13.72 -23.06
CA GLU A 232 -22.20 -12.45 -23.40
C GLU A 232 -21.25 -11.30 -23.81
N GLU A 233 -19.95 -11.34 -23.49
CA GLU A 233 -19.01 -10.24 -23.83
C GLU A 233 -18.35 -10.34 -25.21
N LEU A 234 -18.53 -11.45 -25.94
CA LEU A 234 -18.04 -11.61 -27.32
C LEU A 234 -19.16 -11.44 -28.38
N GLY A 235 -20.31 -10.90 -27.98
CA GLY A 235 -21.49 -10.80 -28.84
C GLY A 235 -22.36 -9.58 -28.60
N SER A 236 -21.81 -8.37 -28.77
CA SER A 236 -22.57 -7.17 -29.20
C SER A 236 -21.66 -6.09 -29.75
#